data_AF-A0A970AXE2-F1
#
_entry.id   AF-A0A970AXE2-F1
#
_cell.length_a   1.000
_cell.length_b   1.000
_cell.length_c   1.000
_cell.angle_alpha   90.00
_cell.angle_beta   90.00
_cell.angle_gamma   90.00
#
_symmetry.space_group_name_H-M   'P 1'
#
loop_
_entity.id
_entity.type
_entity.pdbx_description
1 polymer ?
#
loop_
_entity_poly.entity_id
_entity_poly.type
_entity_poly.pdbx_seq_one_letter_code
_entity_poly.pdbx_strand_id
1 'polypeptide(L)'
;MTENTIIIKMINMKKIISTLAFIFILISSPTKSQITKYFSSSKINLDETAVINFLRYLEGNFYSEDVPLNRAARIMSPMFYAISEDGKVGYGWFCNSHLNSACSEDFTAYRVVEFCKEYAKMNCSIFAHGNQIVWNNINRSINNKNFNESVNFFQKLDVYDKNSSTKITEENFLHYLNLNFDNCNDNKNSSKINKFRGSSIDCLLPGRYQPTTNDMSGGNDYD
;
A
#
# COMPACT_ATOMS: atom_id res chain seq x y z
N MET A 1 -36.64 57.33 -17.30
CA MET A 1 -35.63 56.26 -17.35
C MET A 1 -36.18 55.18 -18.27
N THR A 2 -35.64 55.10 -19.48
CA THR A 2 -36.26 54.48 -20.67
C THR A 2 -36.17 52.95 -20.67
N GLU A 3 -37.19 52.28 -21.20
CA GLU A 3 -37.32 50.83 -21.41
C GLU A 3 -36.04 50.16 -21.94
N ASN A 4 -35.33 50.84 -22.86
CA ASN A 4 -34.07 50.38 -23.43
C ASN A 4 -32.96 50.15 -22.39
N THR A 5 -32.95 50.91 -21.30
CA THR A 5 -31.93 50.79 -20.23
C THR A 5 -32.15 49.53 -19.38
N ILE A 6 -33.40 49.10 -19.22
CA ILE A 6 -33.77 47.88 -18.48
C ILE A 6 -33.40 46.65 -19.31
N ILE A 7 -33.70 46.65 -20.61
CA ILE A 7 -33.38 45.55 -21.53
C ILE A 7 -31.86 45.32 -21.61
N ILE A 8 -31.06 46.38 -21.71
CA ILE A 8 -29.59 46.28 -21.74
C ILE A 8 -29.03 45.70 -20.43
N LYS A 9 -29.57 46.11 -19.27
CA LYS A 9 -29.18 45.53 -17.97
C LYS A 9 -29.51 44.03 -17.88
N MET A 10 -30.68 43.61 -18.37
CA MET A 10 -31.08 42.20 -18.36
C MET A 10 -30.23 41.32 -19.27
N ILE A 11 -29.83 41.82 -20.45
CA ILE A 11 -28.93 41.10 -21.37
C ILE A 11 -27.54 40.92 -20.73
N ASN A 12 -26.99 41.97 -20.10
CA ASN A 12 -25.70 41.89 -19.43
C ASN A 12 -25.73 40.96 -18.22
N MET A 13 -26.83 40.93 -17.46
CA MET A 13 -26.99 40.03 -16.32
C MET A 13 -27.08 38.56 -16.73
N LYS A 14 -27.78 38.24 -17.84
CA LYS A 14 -27.79 36.89 -18.42
C LYS A 14 -26.41 36.43 -18.90
N LYS A 15 -25.61 37.33 -19.50
CA LYS A 15 -24.23 37.04 -19.89
C LYS A 15 -23.37 36.71 -18.67
N ILE A 16 -23.42 37.52 -17.61
CA ILE A 16 -22.66 37.29 -16.37
C ILE A 16 -23.02 35.94 -15.73
N ILE A 17 -24.31 35.61 -15.64
CA ILE A 17 -24.77 34.32 -15.10
C ILE A 17 -24.28 33.15 -15.95
N SER A 18 -24.35 33.28 -17.29
CA SER A 18 -23.86 32.26 -18.20
C SER A 18 -22.34 32.07 -18.10
N THR A 19 -21.56 33.15 -17.93
CA THR A 19 -20.11 33.07 -17.74
C THR A 19 -19.74 32.43 -16.40
N LEU A 20 -20.45 32.77 -15.32
CA LEU A 20 -20.24 32.17 -13.99
C LEU A 20 -20.57 30.68 -13.98
N ALA A 21 -21.65 30.26 -14.65
CA ALA A 21 -22.00 28.85 -14.79
C ALA A 21 -20.91 28.06 -15.56
N PHE A 22 -20.35 28.66 -16.62
CA PHE A 22 -19.27 28.04 -17.40
C PHE A 22 -17.98 27.88 -16.59
N ILE A 23 -17.63 28.88 -15.77
CA ILE A 23 -16.48 28.83 -14.85
C ILE A 23 -16.68 27.72 -13.81
N PHE A 24 -17.89 27.60 -13.25
CA PHE A 24 -18.19 26.58 -12.25
C PHE A 24 -18.07 25.15 -12.81
N ILE A 25 -18.50 24.93 -14.07
CA ILE A 25 -18.39 23.64 -14.77
C ILE A 25 -16.92 23.28 -15.09
N LEU A 26 -16.09 24.28 -15.42
CA LEU A 26 -14.66 24.05 -15.72
C LEU A 26 -13.86 23.73 -14.45
N ILE A 27 -14.22 24.31 -13.30
CA ILE A 27 -13.53 24.09 -12.03
C ILE A 27 -14.02 22.81 -11.32
N SER A 28 -15.23 22.33 -11.61
CA SER A 28 -15.81 21.13 -10.98
C SER A 28 -15.29 19.80 -11.53
N SER A 29 -14.11 19.78 -12.17
CA SER A 29 -13.49 18.53 -12.57
C SER A 29 -13.18 17.73 -11.30
N PRO A 30 -13.73 16.51 -11.11
CA PRO A 30 -13.37 15.68 -9.96
C PRO A 30 -11.86 15.47 -10.00
N THR A 31 -11.16 15.89 -8.95
CA THR A 31 -9.73 15.63 -8.78
C THR A 31 -9.54 14.13 -8.77
N LYS A 32 -9.07 13.57 -9.89
CA LYS A 32 -8.72 12.15 -9.96
C LYS A 32 -7.63 11.90 -8.93
N SER A 33 -7.82 10.85 -8.10
CA SER A 33 -6.80 10.28 -7.21
C SER A 33 -5.46 10.21 -7.96
N GLN A 34 -4.43 10.85 -7.41
CA GLN A 34 -3.13 11.02 -8.05
C GLN A 34 -2.14 9.92 -7.67
N ILE A 35 -2.59 8.84 -7.03
CA ILE A 35 -1.73 7.76 -6.54
C ILE A 35 -0.80 7.15 -7.59
N THR A 36 -1.17 7.23 -8.88
CA THR A 36 -0.37 6.73 -10.01
C THR A 36 1.02 7.37 -10.10
N LYS A 37 1.22 8.58 -9.55
CA LYS A 37 2.55 9.22 -9.49
C LYS A 37 3.55 8.48 -8.61
N TYR A 38 3.07 7.57 -7.76
CA TYR A 38 3.88 6.72 -6.90
C TYR A 38 4.12 5.33 -7.50
N PHE A 39 3.60 5.05 -8.69
CA PHE A 39 3.80 3.77 -9.37
C PHE A 39 5.08 3.84 -10.20
N SER A 40 5.85 2.77 -10.20
CA SER A 40 7.04 2.70 -11.03
C SER A 40 6.74 2.09 -12.40
N SER A 41 7.47 2.56 -13.42
CA SER A 41 7.55 1.95 -14.75
C SER A 41 8.86 1.18 -14.99
N SER A 42 9.73 1.05 -13.98
CA SER A 42 10.99 0.33 -14.12
C SER A 42 10.79 -1.18 -14.14
N LYS A 43 11.74 -1.94 -14.70
CA LYS A 43 11.79 -3.39 -14.47
C LYS A 43 12.18 -3.64 -13.02
N ILE A 44 11.53 -4.61 -12.38
CA ILE A 44 11.85 -5.07 -11.02
C ILE A 44 12.13 -6.56 -11.05
N ASN A 45 13.08 -7.00 -10.22
CA ASN A 45 13.38 -8.40 -9.99
C ASN A 45 13.17 -8.69 -8.50
N LEU A 46 12.23 -9.57 -8.20
CA LEU A 46 11.86 -9.98 -6.85
C LEU A 46 12.58 -11.28 -6.51
N ASP A 47 13.34 -11.25 -5.43
CA ASP A 47 13.87 -12.47 -4.84
C ASP A 47 12.79 -13.23 -4.04
N GLU A 48 13.17 -14.35 -3.44
CA GLU A 48 12.27 -15.16 -2.61
C GLU A 48 11.66 -14.34 -1.47
N THR A 49 12.49 -13.61 -0.71
CA THR A 49 12.07 -12.80 0.44
C THR A 49 11.02 -11.77 0.05
N ALA A 50 11.23 -11.08 -1.08
CA ALA A 50 10.30 -10.07 -1.58
C ALA A 50 8.94 -10.66 -1.95
N VAL A 51 8.93 -11.80 -2.64
CA VAL A 51 7.68 -12.49 -2.99
C VAL A 51 6.92 -12.92 -1.74
N ILE A 52 7.61 -13.50 -0.75
CA ILE A 52 7.00 -13.92 0.52
C ILE A 52 6.42 -12.74 1.27
N ASN A 53 7.16 -11.64 1.37
CA ASN A 53 6.69 -10.43 2.03
C ASN A 53 5.46 -9.83 1.34
N PHE A 54 5.38 -9.92 0.02
CA PHE A 54 4.19 -9.52 -0.70
C PHE A 54 3.01 -10.48 -0.47
N LEU A 55 3.23 -11.79 -0.36
CA LEU A 55 2.16 -12.74 0.00
C LEU A 55 1.64 -12.50 1.40
N ARG A 56 2.53 -12.22 2.36
CA ARG A 56 2.17 -11.79 3.72
C ARG A 56 1.32 -10.54 3.72
N TYR A 57 1.64 -9.56 2.87
CA TYR A 57 0.81 -8.39 2.64
C TYR A 57 -0.60 -8.76 2.18
N LEU A 58 -0.74 -9.62 1.16
CA LEU A 58 -2.05 -10.04 0.67
C LEU A 58 -2.87 -10.77 1.73
N GLU A 59 -2.21 -11.49 2.63
CA GLU A 59 -2.85 -12.23 3.72
C GLU A 59 -3.17 -11.40 4.96
N GLY A 60 -2.56 -10.23 5.11
CA GLY A 60 -2.70 -9.41 6.32
C GLY A 60 -1.79 -9.85 7.47
N ASN A 61 -0.74 -10.63 7.19
CA ASN A 61 0.22 -11.09 8.20
C ASN A 61 1.40 -10.11 8.24
N PHE A 62 1.43 -9.19 9.21
CA PHE A 62 2.50 -8.17 9.30
C PHE A 62 2.74 -7.73 10.74
N TYR A 63 3.85 -7.03 10.94
CA TYR A 63 4.15 -6.32 12.18
C TYR A 63 3.74 -4.86 12.06
N SER A 64 2.74 -4.45 12.84
CA SER A 64 2.37 -3.04 12.96
C SER A 64 3.30 -2.33 13.94
N GLU A 65 4.03 -1.33 13.46
CA GLU A 65 4.93 -0.53 14.31
C GLU A 65 4.18 0.32 15.36
N ASP A 66 2.94 0.71 15.06
CA ASP A 66 2.22 1.75 15.80
C ASP A 66 1.11 1.22 16.71
N VAL A 67 0.74 -0.05 16.60
CA VAL A 67 -0.40 -0.61 17.33
C VAL A 67 -0.02 -1.94 17.96
N PRO A 68 -0.19 -2.10 19.29
CA PRO A 68 -0.09 -3.39 19.96
C PRO A 68 -1.33 -4.22 19.65
N LEU A 69 -1.49 -4.63 18.39
CA LEU A 69 -2.52 -5.58 18.01
C LEU A 69 -2.21 -6.92 18.68
N ASN A 70 -3.25 -7.68 19.07
CA ASN A 70 -3.07 -9.09 19.40
C ASN A 70 -2.32 -9.72 18.22
N ARG A 71 -1.10 -10.20 18.47
CA ARG A 71 -0.09 -10.46 17.44
C ARG A 71 -0.47 -11.62 16.50
N ALA A 72 -1.54 -12.34 16.83
CA ALA A 72 -2.17 -13.37 16.00
C ALA A 72 -3.33 -12.84 15.12
N ALA A 73 -3.71 -11.55 15.24
CA ALA A 73 -4.81 -10.96 14.49
C ALA A 73 -4.37 -10.62 13.07
N ARG A 74 -4.83 -11.40 12.09
CA ARG A 74 -4.66 -11.11 10.66
C ARG A 74 -5.55 -9.93 10.29
N ILE A 75 -4.97 -8.86 9.74
CA ILE A 75 -5.76 -7.73 9.25
C ILE A 75 -6.04 -7.93 7.77
N MET A 76 -7.28 -8.29 7.45
CA MET A 76 -7.67 -8.76 6.11
C MET A 76 -7.82 -7.66 5.04
N SER A 77 -7.35 -6.45 5.31
CA SER A 77 -7.63 -5.27 4.49
C SER A 77 -6.34 -4.56 4.07
N PRO A 78 -5.53 -5.19 3.18
CA PRO A 78 -4.37 -4.55 2.58
C PRO A 78 -4.80 -3.33 1.75
N MET A 79 -4.06 -2.21 1.90
CA MET A 79 -4.32 -1.00 1.12
C MET A 79 -3.20 -0.73 0.12
N PHE A 80 -1.95 -0.57 0.59
CA PHE A 80 -0.82 -0.35 -0.31
C PHE A 80 0.38 -1.18 0.11
N TYR A 81 1.13 -1.63 -0.88
CA TYR A 81 2.42 -2.26 -0.68
C TYR A 81 3.46 -1.51 -1.50
N ALA A 82 4.44 -0.92 -0.82
CA ALA A 82 5.58 -0.28 -1.44
C ALA A 82 6.78 -1.22 -1.41
N ILE A 83 7.62 -1.14 -2.45
CA ILE A 83 8.84 -1.93 -2.56
C ILE A 83 9.99 -1.05 -3.03
N SER A 84 11.19 -1.37 -2.55
CA SER A 84 12.44 -0.74 -2.98
C SER A 84 12.72 -0.95 -4.47
N GLU A 85 13.45 -0.02 -5.09
CA GLU A 85 13.82 -0.12 -6.52
C GLU A 85 14.62 -1.38 -6.87
N ASP A 86 15.37 -1.94 -5.90
CA ASP A 86 16.11 -3.20 -6.06
C ASP A 86 15.24 -4.46 -5.82
N GLY A 87 13.98 -4.27 -5.44
CA GLY A 87 12.99 -5.34 -5.27
C GLY A 87 13.16 -6.18 -4.02
N LYS A 88 13.95 -5.77 -3.02
CA LYS A 88 14.26 -6.61 -1.84
C LYS A 88 13.50 -6.25 -0.57
N VAL A 89 13.13 -4.98 -0.41
CA VAL A 89 12.57 -4.45 0.83
C VAL A 89 11.14 -3.99 0.57
N GLY A 90 10.19 -4.65 1.24
CA GLY A 90 8.77 -4.31 1.18
C GLY A 90 8.27 -3.59 2.44
N TYR A 91 7.27 -2.74 2.27
CA TYR A 91 6.55 -2.08 3.37
C TYR A 91 5.05 -2.06 3.10
N GLY A 92 4.26 -2.56 4.06
CA GLY A 92 2.80 -2.66 3.93
C GLY A 92 2.04 -1.55 4.66
N TRP A 93 0.92 -1.11 4.07
CA TRP A 93 -0.07 -0.27 4.74
C TRP A 93 -1.43 -0.95 4.72
N PHE A 94 -2.04 -1.04 5.91
CA PHE A 94 -3.30 -1.75 6.14
C PHE A 94 -4.32 -0.82 6.79
N CYS A 95 -5.59 -1.03 6.43
CA CYS A 95 -6.71 -0.20 6.87
C CYS A 95 -7.82 -1.09 7.40
N ASN A 96 -8.43 -0.78 8.55
CA ASN A 96 -9.53 -1.62 9.06
C ASN A 96 -10.71 -1.73 8.07
N SER A 97 -11.00 -0.66 7.34
CA SER A 97 -12.08 -0.60 6.38
C SER A 97 -11.75 0.35 5.23
N HIS A 98 -12.12 -0.04 4.01
CA HIS A 98 -12.08 0.82 2.81
C HIS A 98 -13.01 2.05 2.91
N LEU A 99 -13.90 2.07 3.91
CA LEU A 99 -14.97 3.07 4.05
C LEU A 99 -14.62 4.23 4.98
N ASN A 100 -13.44 4.22 5.61
CA ASN A 100 -13.09 5.25 6.58
C ASN A 100 -12.24 6.36 5.95
N SER A 101 -12.61 7.62 6.22
CA SER A 101 -11.86 8.82 5.80
C SER A 101 -10.40 8.84 6.27
N ALA A 102 -10.07 8.02 7.27
CA ALA A 102 -8.71 7.80 7.78
C ALA A 102 -7.77 7.12 6.78
N CYS A 103 -8.29 6.47 5.73
CA CYS A 103 -7.51 5.84 4.67
C CYS A 103 -7.74 6.53 3.33
N SER A 104 -7.55 7.85 3.28
CA SER A 104 -7.54 8.59 2.02
C SER A 104 -6.40 8.08 1.12
N GLU A 105 -6.71 7.70 -0.12
CA GLU A 105 -5.75 7.04 -1.01
C GLU A 105 -4.45 7.83 -1.23
N ASP A 106 -4.55 9.13 -1.54
CA ASP A 106 -3.39 9.95 -1.90
C ASP A 106 -2.40 10.16 -0.73
N PHE A 107 -2.90 10.48 0.46
CA PHE A 107 -2.04 10.69 1.63
C PHE A 107 -1.40 9.38 2.11
N THR A 108 -2.15 8.29 2.06
CA THR A 108 -1.64 6.97 2.43
C THR A 108 -0.59 6.48 1.43
N ALA A 109 -0.82 6.69 0.13
CA ALA A 109 0.14 6.35 -0.92
C ALA A 109 1.47 7.11 -0.77
N TYR A 110 1.40 8.40 -0.42
CA TYR A 110 2.60 9.17 -0.05
C TYR A 110 3.33 8.55 1.15
N ARG A 111 2.61 8.31 2.24
CA ARG A 111 3.19 7.81 3.49
C ARG A 111 3.88 6.47 3.33
N VAL A 112 3.20 5.49 2.73
CA VAL A 112 3.76 4.13 2.57
C VAL A 112 5.07 4.17 1.76
N VAL A 113 5.16 5.04 0.76
CA VAL A 113 6.39 5.23 -0.03
C VAL A 113 7.50 5.86 0.81
N GLU A 114 7.21 6.91 1.58
CA GLU A 114 8.22 7.56 2.42
C GLU A 114 8.73 6.65 3.54
N PHE A 115 7.84 5.89 4.19
CA PHE A 115 8.25 4.88 5.18
C PHE A 115 9.08 3.77 4.54
N CYS A 116 8.69 3.27 3.37
CA CYS A 116 9.51 2.32 2.64
C CYS A 116 10.91 2.88 2.34
N LYS A 117 11.00 4.15 1.89
CA LYS A 117 12.29 4.80 1.61
C LYS A 117 13.15 4.90 2.87
N GLU A 118 12.54 5.30 3.97
CA GLU A 118 13.23 5.36 5.27
C GLU A 118 13.73 3.98 5.69
N TYR A 119 12.92 2.94 5.47
CA TYR A 119 13.25 1.58 5.86
C TYR A 119 14.34 0.98 4.97
N ALA A 120 14.18 1.06 3.65
CA ALA A 120 15.07 0.50 2.65
C ALA A 120 16.35 1.32 2.44
N LYS A 121 16.38 2.58 2.90
CA LYS A 121 17.45 3.56 2.65
C LYS A 121 17.73 3.76 1.15
N MET A 122 16.69 3.61 0.33
CA MET A 122 16.71 3.85 -1.11
C MET A 122 15.31 4.24 -1.58
N ASN A 123 15.17 4.57 -2.87
CA ASN A 123 13.87 4.87 -3.43
C ASN A 123 12.94 3.65 -3.38
N CYS A 124 11.66 3.92 -3.15
CA CYS A 124 10.58 2.95 -3.22
C CYS A 124 9.46 3.47 -4.11
N SER A 125 8.62 2.54 -4.57
CA SER A 125 7.39 2.83 -5.30
C SER A 125 6.30 1.84 -4.93
N ILE A 126 5.04 2.20 -5.17
CA ILE A 126 3.92 1.29 -4.94
C ILE A 126 3.97 0.16 -5.96
N PHE A 127 4.01 -1.07 -5.44
CA PHE A 127 3.94 -2.30 -6.21
C PHE A 127 2.52 -2.87 -6.23
N ALA A 128 1.75 -2.68 -5.16
CA ALA A 128 0.34 -3.10 -5.14
C ALA A 128 -0.59 -2.10 -4.45
N HIS A 129 -1.82 -2.04 -4.96
CA HIS A 129 -2.97 -1.36 -4.38
C HIS A 129 -4.08 -2.39 -4.12
N GLY A 130 -4.42 -2.62 -2.86
CA GLY A 130 -5.25 -3.73 -2.44
C GLY A 130 -4.63 -5.07 -2.84
N ASN A 131 -5.40 -5.92 -3.51
CA ASN A 131 -4.90 -7.18 -4.06
C ASN A 131 -4.41 -7.07 -5.52
N GLN A 132 -4.23 -5.86 -6.05
CA GLN A 132 -3.82 -5.63 -7.44
C GLN A 132 -2.36 -5.17 -7.52
N ILE A 133 -1.55 -5.86 -8.32
CA ILE A 133 -0.24 -5.38 -8.76
C ILE A 133 -0.44 -4.23 -9.74
N VAL A 134 0.28 -3.13 -9.54
CA VAL A 134 0.21 -1.87 -10.31
C VAL A 134 1.59 -1.42 -10.85
N TRP A 135 2.50 -2.36 -11.08
CA TRP A 135 3.90 -2.09 -11.42
C TRP A 135 4.19 -2.23 -12.92
N ASN A 136 4.90 -1.28 -13.54
CA ASN A 136 5.32 -1.35 -14.95
C ASN A 136 4.18 -1.71 -15.92
N ASN A 137 3.07 -0.99 -15.82
CA ASN A 137 1.83 -1.22 -16.58
C ASN A 137 1.15 -2.58 -16.34
N ILE A 138 1.68 -3.41 -15.43
CA ILE A 138 0.99 -4.60 -14.94
C ILE A 138 -0.16 -4.11 -14.07
N ASN A 139 -1.37 -4.50 -14.43
CA ASN A 139 -2.59 -4.24 -13.67
C ASN A 139 -3.31 -5.58 -13.48
N ARG A 140 -2.91 -6.34 -12.46
CA ARG A 140 -3.37 -7.72 -12.25
C ARG A 140 -3.77 -7.95 -10.81
N SER A 141 -5.04 -8.30 -10.60
CA SER A 141 -5.58 -8.70 -9.31
C SER A 141 -5.19 -10.14 -8.97
N ILE A 142 -4.84 -10.36 -7.71
CA ILE A 142 -4.56 -11.67 -7.14
C ILE A 142 -5.76 -12.07 -6.29
N ASN A 143 -6.52 -13.03 -6.79
CA ASN A 143 -7.74 -13.50 -6.14
C ASN A 143 -7.51 -14.81 -5.39
N ASN A 144 -6.56 -15.64 -5.84
CA ASN A 144 -6.19 -16.88 -5.17
C ASN A 144 -4.84 -16.70 -4.47
N LYS A 145 -4.83 -17.01 -3.17
CA LYS A 145 -3.64 -16.93 -2.30
C LYS A 145 -2.95 -18.29 -2.14
N ASN A 146 -3.38 -19.31 -2.88
CA ASN A 146 -2.70 -20.61 -2.91
C ASN A 146 -1.23 -20.44 -3.32
N PHE A 147 -0.34 -21.15 -2.62
CA PHE A 147 1.11 -21.08 -2.84
C PHE A 147 1.52 -21.32 -4.29
N ASN A 148 1.12 -22.47 -4.87
CA ASN A 148 1.52 -22.88 -6.21
C ASN A 148 0.99 -21.90 -7.27
N GLU A 149 -0.22 -21.40 -7.09
CA GLU A 149 -0.77 -20.39 -7.99
C GLU A 149 -0.03 -19.06 -7.87
N SER A 150 0.32 -18.66 -6.64
CA SER A 150 1.05 -17.42 -6.36
C SER A 150 2.45 -17.45 -6.97
N VAL A 151 3.22 -18.51 -6.75
CA VAL A 151 4.58 -18.65 -7.31
C VAL A 151 4.53 -18.67 -8.84
N ASN A 152 3.62 -19.47 -9.42
CA ASN A 152 3.42 -19.51 -10.87
C ASN A 152 3.03 -18.13 -11.44
N PHE A 153 2.24 -17.36 -10.69
CA PHE A 153 1.83 -16.02 -11.09
C PHE A 153 3.04 -15.07 -11.16
N PHE A 154 3.91 -15.00 -10.15
CA PHE A 154 5.11 -14.14 -10.21
C PHE A 154 6.09 -14.56 -11.31
N GLN A 155 6.24 -15.87 -11.54
CA GLN A 155 7.07 -16.38 -12.62
C GLN A 155 6.54 -15.96 -14.00
N LYS A 156 5.22 -16.03 -14.21
CA LYS A 156 4.55 -15.60 -15.46
C LYS A 156 4.64 -14.10 -15.70
N LEU A 157 4.70 -13.30 -14.64
CA LEU A 157 4.83 -11.84 -14.75
C LEU A 157 6.25 -11.38 -15.11
N ASP A 158 7.23 -12.29 -15.21
CA ASP A 158 8.66 -11.98 -15.42
C ASP A 158 9.23 -10.96 -14.41
N VAL A 159 8.65 -10.94 -13.20
CA VAL A 159 9.15 -10.14 -12.07
C VAL A 159 9.99 -10.97 -11.12
N TYR A 160 9.96 -12.30 -11.20
CA TYR A 160 10.72 -13.18 -10.31
C TYR A 160 12.18 -13.31 -10.75
N ASP A 161 13.12 -13.17 -9.81
CA ASP A 161 14.55 -13.34 -10.07
C ASP A 161 14.90 -14.83 -10.28
N LYS A 162 14.97 -15.20 -11.56
CA LYS A 162 15.37 -16.53 -12.01
C LYS A 162 16.81 -16.87 -11.63
N ASN A 163 17.66 -15.88 -11.36
CA ASN A 163 19.07 -16.06 -10.98
C ASN A 163 19.30 -16.08 -9.46
N SER A 164 18.27 -15.81 -8.66
CA SER A 164 18.38 -15.92 -7.19
C SER A 164 18.90 -17.30 -6.80
N SER A 165 19.90 -17.33 -5.91
CA SER A 165 20.47 -18.55 -5.34
C SER A 165 19.48 -19.31 -4.47
N THR A 166 18.43 -18.64 -4.00
CA THR A 166 17.34 -19.24 -3.22
C THR A 166 16.04 -19.20 -4.01
N LYS A 167 15.28 -20.30 -3.93
CA LYS A 167 14.02 -20.49 -4.63
C LYS A 167 12.92 -20.71 -3.61
N ILE A 168 11.75 -20.13 -3.88
CA ILE A 168 10.59 -20.30 -3.03
C ILE A 168 10.14 -21.76 -3.09
N THR A 169 10.14 -22.44 -1.94
CA THR A 169 9.60 -23.80 -1.78
C THR A 169 8.33 -23.76 -0.94
N GLU A 170 7.51 -24.81 -1.02
CA GLU A 170 6.30 -24.94 -0.19
C GLU A 170 6.64 -25.02 1.30
N GLU A 171 7.71 -25.73 1.65
CA GLU A 171 8.21 -25.84 3.02
C GLU A 171 8.62 -24.47 3.58
N ASN A 172 9.41 -23.72 2.80
CA ASN A 172 9.80 -22.36 3.11
C ASN A 172 8.54 -21.49 3.30
N PHE A 173 7.61 -21.51 2.34
CA PHE A 173 6.34 -20.77 2.44
C PHE A 173 5.51 -21.10 3.68
N LEU A 174 5.35 -22.38 4.02
CA LEU A 174 4.62 -22.81 5.21
C LEU A 174 5.31 -22.41 6.51
N HIS A 175 6.64 -22.46 6.55
CA HIS A 175 7.41 -21.90 7.66
C HIS A 175 7.12 -20.40 7.83
N TYR A 176 7.03 -19.66 6.71
CA TYR A 176 6.82 -18.21 6.70
C TYR A 176 5.42 -17.75 7.05
N LEU A 177 4.40 -18.56 6.73
CA LEU A 177 3.03 -18.31 7.15
C LEU A 177 2.85 -18.42 8.67
N ASN A 178 3.67 -19.25 9.31
CA ASN A 178 3.56 -19.58 10.72
C ASN A 178 4.66 -18.94 11.59
N LEU A 179 5.41 -17.97 11.05
CA LEU A 179 6.42 -17.27 11.83
C LEU A 179 5.80 -16.56 13.02
N ASN A 180 6.35 -16.84 14.19
CA ASN A 180 6.08 -16.08 15.40
C ASN A 180 7.12 -14.97 15.57
N PHE A 181 6.72 -13.81 16.10
CA PHE A 181 7.56 -12.61 16.20
C PHE A 181 8.88 -12.84 16.96
N ASP A 182 8.92 -13.84 17.84
CA ASP A 182 10.08 -14.17 18.68
C ASP A 182 11.32 -14.53 17.86
N ASN A 183 11.17 -15.08 16.66
CA ASN A 183 12.29 -15.42 15.78
C ASN A 183 13.08 -14.20 15.29
N CYS A 184 12.51 -12.99 15.33
CA CYS A 184 13.23 -11.74 15.03
C CYS A 184 14.02 -11.16 16.20
N ASN A 185 13.77 -11.62 17.43
CA ASN A 185 14.37 -11.06 18.65
C ASN A 185 15.67 -11.77 19.06
N ASP A 186 15.97 -12.96 18.52
CA ASP A 186 17.14 -13.75 18.94
C ASP A 186 18.49 -13.21 18.45
N ASN A 187 18.51 -12.18 17.61
CA ASN A 187 19.73 -11.43 17.31
C ASN A 187 19.95 -10.30 18.34
N LYS A 188 20.54 -10.69 19.49
CA LYS A 188 20.92 -9.93 20.70
C LYS A 188 21.78 -8.64 20.53
N ASN A 189 21.62 -7.84 19.48
CA ASN A 189 22.27 -6.53 19.34
C ASN A 189 21.28 -5.49 18.80
N SER A 190 20.63 -4.79 19.72
CA SER A 190 19.43 -3.94 19.55
C SER A 190 19.58 -2.67 18.72
N SER A 191 20.72 -2.43 18.04
CA SER A 191 20.88 -1.30 17.12
C SER A 191 20.71 -1.66 15.64
N LYS A 192 20.74 -2.96 15.30
CA LYS A 192 20.60 -3.46 13.91
C LYS A 192 19.21 -3.99 13.57
N ILE A 193 18.38 -4.31 14.56
CA ILE A 193 17.08 -4.98 14.39
C ILE A 193 16.11 -4.13 13.57
N ASN A 194 16.09 -2.80 13.76
CA ASN A 194 15.20 -1.94 12.99
C ASN A 194 15.58 -1.79 11.51
N LYS A 195 16.81 -2.18 11.11
CA LYS A 195 17.30 -1.97 9.74
C LYS A 195 16.98 -3.10 8.75
N PHE A 196 16.51 -4.28 9.20
CA PHE A 196 16.46 -5.47 8.32
C PHE A 196 15.23 -6.39 8.44
N ARG A 197 14.19 -6.06 9.23
CA ARG A 197 12.95 -6.86 9.32
C ARG A 197 12.25 -7.04 7.97
N GLY A 198 12.30 -6.04 7.08
CA GLY A 198 11.72 -6.12 5.73
C GLY A 198 12.61 -6.75 4.66
N SER A 199 13.89 -7.03 4.97
CA SER A 199 14.87 -7.66 4.06
C SER A 199 15.26 -9.08 4.51
N SER A 200 14.65 -9.57 5.59
CA SER A 200 14.90 -10.89 6.15
C SER A 200 13.65 -11.75 5.98
N ILE A 201 13.88 -13.00 5.62
CA ILE A 201 12.83 -14.00 5.43
C ILE A 201 12.23 -14.46 6.76
N ASP A 202 13.05 -14.41 7.82
CA ASP A 202 12.73 -14.82 9.19
C ASP A 202 11.97 -13.74 9.97
N CYS A 203 11.68 -12.61 9.32
CA CYS A 203 10.95 -11.52 9.93
C CYS A 203 9.66 -11.18 9.25
N LEU A 204 8.66 -10.81 10.07
CA LEU A 204 7.38 -10.32 9.58
C LEU A 204 7.59 -9.07 8.73
N LEU A 205 6.73 -8.93 7.72
CA LEU A 205 6.64 -7.72 6.90
C LEU A 205 6.47 -6.50 7.83
N PRO A 206 7.33 -5.48 7.75
CA PRO A 206 7.09 -4.22 8.43
C PRO A 206 5.92 -3.48 7.76
N GLY A 207 5.08 -2.88 8.59
CA GLY A 207 3.99 -2.08 8.08
C GLY A 207 3.31 -1.24 9.15
N ARG A 208 2.31 -0.49 8.70
CA ARG A 208 1.44 0.29 9.58
C ARG A 208 0.00 -0.10 9.39
N TYR A 209 -0.69 -0.09 10.52
CA TYR A 209 -2.13 -0.22 10.59
C TYR A 209 -2.71 1.14 10.94
N GLN A 210 -3.75 1.57 10.22
CA GLN A 210 -4.55 2.71 10.63
C GLN A 210 -5.72 2.22 11.51
N PRO A 211 -5.64 2.33 12.85
CA PRO A 211 -6.73 1.96 13.73
C PRO A 211 -7.92 2.91 13.57
N THR A 212 -9.10 2.39 13.82
CA THR A 212 -10.33 3.16 13.97
C THR A 212 -10.54 3.57 15.43
N THR A 213 -11.43 4.52 15.68
CA THR A 213 -11.84 4.90 17.05
C THR A 213 -12.33 3.70 17.86
N ASN A 214 -12.98 2.73 17.19
CA ASN A 214 -13.49 1.51 17.81
C ASN A 214 -12.37 0.56 18.23
N ASP A 215 -11.27 0.51 17.48
CA ASP A 215 -10.08 -0.29 17.81
C ASP A 215 -9.33 0.30 19.02
N MET A 216 -9.44 1.61 19.24
CA MET A 216 -8.84 2.28 20.39
C MET A 216 -9.70 2.17 21.68
N SER A 217 -11.02 2.06 21.53
CA SER A 217 -11.95 1.98 22.67
C SER A 217 -12.07 0.59 23.32
N GLY A 218 -11.48 -0.45 22.72
CA GLY A 218 -11.38 -1.79 23.33
C GLY A 218 -10.23 -1.95 24.34
N GLY A 219 -9.48 -0.87 24.60
CA GLY A 219 -8.26 -0.89 25.43
C GLY A 219 -8.48 -0.70 26.93
N ASN A 220 -9.52 -1.29 27.53
CA ASN A 220 -9.76 -1.21 28.98
C ASN A 220 -9.96 -2.56 29.69
N ASP A 221 -9.67 -3.70 29.05
CA ASP A 221 -9.75 -5.00 29.72
C ASP A 221 -8.53 -5.87 29.39
N TYR A 222 -7.33 -5.49 29.80
CA TYR A 222 -6.18 -6.41 29.84
C TYR A 222 -5.20 -6.03 30.97
N ASP A 223 -5.50 -6.50 32.19
CA ASP A 223 -4.50 -6.93 33.18
C ASP A 223 -3.96 -8.32 32.81
#